data_AF-A0A1M4NA98-F1
#
_entry.id   AF-A0A1M4NA98-F1
#
_cell.length_a   1.000
_cell.length_b   1.000
_cell.length_c   1.000
_cell.angle_alpha   90.00
_cell.angle_beta   90.00
_cell.angle_gamma   90.00
#
_symmetry.space_group_name_H-M   'P 1'
#
loop_
_entity.id
_entity.type
_entity.pdbx_description
1 polymer ?
#
loop_
_entity_poly.entity_id
_entity_poly.type
_entity_poly.pdbx_seq_one_letter_code
_entity_poly.pdbx_strand_id
1 'polypeptide(L)'
;MTNFLISAGANAILIFIFFFIFKAIISGPTRHRIYEKIMSSFAKFIIYIFLASLIITGGTTYILRRTRNMAYINIIAPALVSVLVGFVASTVPTKGTEDKKSNS
;
A
#
# COMPACT_ATOMS: atom_id res chain seq x y z
N MET A 1 12.36 -14.93 -17.33
CA MET A 1 11.45 -13.74 -17.32
C MET A 1 10.03 -14.09 -16.88
N THR A 2 9.53 -15.30 -17.15
CA THR A 2 8.19 -15.78 -16.76
C THR A 2 7.92 -15.65 -15.26
N ASN A 3 8.86 -16.05 -14.39
CA ASN A 3 8.68 -15.94 -12.94
C ASN A 3 8.57 -14.48 -12.44
N PHE A 4 9.20 -13.54 -13.14
CA PHE A 4 9.10 -12.11 -12.82
C PHE A 4 7.72 -11.57 -13.19
N LEU A 5 7.21 -11.88 -14.39
CA LEU A 5 5.86 -11.47 -14.81
C LEU A 5 4.78 -12.03 -13.89
N ILE A 6 4.89 -13.31 -13.51
CA ILE A 6 3.94 -13.96 -12.60
C ILE A 6 3.98 -13.29 -11.22
N SER A 7 5.17 -13.01 -10.69
CA SER A 7 5.32 -12.29 -9.42
C SER A 7 4.76 -10.87 -9.49
N ALA A 8 5.02 -10.14 -10.57
CA ALA A 8 4.48 -8.80 -10.78
C ALA A 8 2.95 -8.82 -10.86
N GLY A 9 2.37 -9.79 -11.57
CA GLY A 9 0.92 -10.00 -11.64
C GLY A 9 0.31 -10.33 -10.27
N ALA A 10 0.96 -11.21 -9.49
CA ALA A 10 0.53 -11.53 -8.14
C ALA A 10 0.55 -10.31 -7.20
N ASN A 11 1.60 -9.47 -7.30
CA ASN A 11 1.68 -8.22 -6.54
C ASN A 11 0.58 -7.23 -6.95
N ALA A 12 0.28 -7.11 -8.24
CA ALA A 12 -0.85 -6.29 -8.70
C ALA A 12 -2.18 -6.76 -8.10
N ILE A 13 -2.43 -8.08 -8.10
CA ILE A 13 -3.61 -8.67 -7.46
C ILE A 13 -3.64 -8.35 -5.95
N LEU A 14 -2.51 -8.48 -5.25
CA LEU A 14 -2.40 -8.12 -3.83
C LEU A 14 -2.73 -6.65 -3.60
N ILE A 15 -2.24 -5.74 -4.43
CA ILE A 15 -2.55 -4.30 -4.33
C ILE A 15 -4.07 -4.09 -4.40
N PHE A 16 -4.76 -4.74 -5.34
CA PHE A 16 -6.22 -4.63 -5.45
C PHE A 16 -6.93 -5.22 -4.24
N ILE A 17 -6.51 -6.39 -3.76
CA ILE A 17 -7.07 -7.01 -2.55
C ILE A 17 -6.96 -6.04 -1.38
N PHE A 18 -5.76 -5.52 -1.11
CA PHE A 18 -5.55 -4.58 -0.01
C PHE A 18 -6.29 -3.26 -0.21
N PHE A 19 -6.38 -2.75 -1.44
CA PHE A 19 -7.18 -1.58 -1.77
C PHE A 19 -8.64 -1.76 -1.32
N PHE A 20 -9.28 -2.88 -1.67
CA PHE A 20 -10.66 -3.14 -1.28
C PHE A 20 -10.80 -3.38 0.22
N ILE A 21 -9.85 -4.07 0.86
CA ILE A 21 -9.81 -4.27 2.30
C ILE A 21 -9.78 -2.92 3.03
N PHE A 22 -8.82 -2.05 2.70
CA PHE A 22 -8.70 -0.74 3.36
C PHE A 22 -9.88 0.18 3.04
N LYS A 23 -10.42 0.11 1.82
CA LYS A 23 -11.64 0.84 1.45
C LYS A 23 -12.86 0.40 2.27
N ALA A 24 -12.96 -0.89 2.60
CA ALA A 24 -14.05 -1.43 3.41
C ALA A 24 -13.88 -1.14 4.91
N ILE A 25 -12.64 -1.19 5.41
CA ILE A 25 -12.33 -0.97 6.83
C ILE A 25 -12.34 0.52 7.19
N ILE A 26 -11.82 1.39 6.33
CA ILE A 26 -11.66 2.82 6.62
C ILE A 26 -12.81 3.61 5.99
N SER A 27 -13.54 4.35 6.82
CA SER A 27 -14.65 5.19 6.38
C SER A 27 -14.19 6.28 5.39
N GLY A 28 -15.08 6.69 4.49
CA GLY A 28 -14.80 7.74 3.49
C GLY A 28 -14.21 9.03 4.07
N PRO A 29 -14.84 9.64 5.09
CA PRO A 29 -14.33 10.87 5.70
C PRO A 29 -12.94 10.70 6.32
N THR A 30 -12.66 9.54 6.93
CA THR A 30 -11.33 9.24 7.50
C THR A 30 -10.29 9.07 6.41
N ARG A 31 -10.62 8.37 5.30
CA ARG A 31 -9.73 8.24 4.14
C ARG A 31 -9.38 9.60 3.53
N HIS A 32 -10.37 10.48 3.40
CA HIS A 32 -10.17 11.83 2.89
C HIS A 32 -9.21 12.65 3.77
N ARG A 33 -9.44 12.68 5.09
CA ARG A 33 -8.54 13.35 6.04
C ARG A 33 -7.11 12.79 6.01
N ILE A 34 -6.97 11.46 5.88
CA ILE A 34 -5.66 10.81 5.75
C ILE A 34 -4.97 11.28 4.45
N TYR A 35 -5.70 11.27 3.33
CA TYR A 35 -5.19 11.71 2.05
C TYR A 35 -4.73 13.17 2.08
N GLU A 36 -5.54 14.09 2.60
CA GLU A 36 -5.17 15.51 2.72
C GLU A 36 -3.90 15.70 3.54
N LYS A 37 -3.77 14.97 4.66
CA LYS A 37 -2.57 15.05 5.51
C LYS A 37 -1.33 14.54 4.78
N ILE A 38 -1.45 13.40 4.08
CA ILE A 38 -0.36 12.77 3.33
C ILE A 38 0.04 13.63 2.12
N MET A 39 -0.92 14.13 1.35
CA MET A 39 -0.70 14.92 0.13
C MET A 39 -0.53 16.43 0.36
N SER A 40 -0.55 16.89 1.62
CA SER A 40 -0.31 18.30 1.98
C SER A 40 0.99 18.88 1.39
N SER A 41 2.01 18.03 1.18
CA SER A 41 3.21 18.37 0.45
C SER A 41 3.73 17.14 -0.29
N PHE A 42 3.92 17.28 -1.61
CA PHE A 42 4.43 16.20 -2.44
C PHE A 42 5.81 15.71 -1.99
N ALA A 43 6.68 16.61 -1.53
CA ALA A 43 7.98 16.25 -0.97
C ALA A 43 7.84 15.40 0.31
N LYS A 44 6.95 15.80 1.23
CA LYS A 44 6.68 15.02 2.45
C LYS A 44 6.09 13.65 2.11
N PHE A 45 5.17 13.60 1.13
CA PHE A 45 4.61 12.35 0.63
C PHE A 45 5.70 11.39 0.16
N ILE A 46 6.59 11.84 -0.72
CA ILE A 46 7.71 11.02 -1.22
C ILE A 46 8.57 10.52 -0.06
N ILE A 47 8.94 11.40 0.87
CA ILE A 47 9.77 11.03 2.03
C ILE A 47 9.06 9.97 2.88
N TYR A 48 7.77 10.12 3.15
CA TYR A 48 7.02 9.13 3.94
C TYR A 48 6.94 7.77 3.26
N ILE A 49 6.66 7.74 1.95
CA ILE A 49 6.63 6.47 1.18
C ILE A 49 8.02 5.84 1.13
N PHE A 50 9.07 6.63 0.92
CA PHE A 50 10.44 6.16 0.90
C PHE A 50 10.82 5.54 2.24
N LEU A 51 10.57 6.25 3.34
CA LEU A 51 10.90 5.79 4.69
C LEU A 51 10.09 4.55 5.06
N ALA A 52 8.80 4.50 4.74
CA ALA A 52 7.97 3.32 4.95
C ALA A 52 8.48 2.11 4.15
N SER A 53 8.85 2.30 2.88
CA SER A 53 9.40 1.24 2.03
C SER A 53 10.76 0.76 2.53
N LEU A 54 11.60 1.66 3.02
CA LEU A 54 12.89 1.33 3.63
C LEU A 54 12.71 0.51 4.91
N ILE A 55 11.75 0.89 5.76
CA ILE A 55 11.42 0.16 6.98
C ILE A 55 10.89 -1.24 6.64
N ILE A 56 9.97 -1.36 5.68
CA ILE A 56 9.42 -2.66 5.24
C ILE A 56 10.53 -3.54 4.69
N THR A 57 11.33 -3.03 3.75
CA THR A 57 12.37 -3.81 3.09
C THR A 57 13.50 -4.17 4.06
N GLY A 58 13.96 -3.21 4.85
CA GLY A 58 14.99 -3.40 5.87
C GLY A 58 14.55 -4.37 6.97
N GLY A 59 13.32 -4.20 7.49
CA GLY A 59 12.72 -5.09 8.47
C GLY A 59 12.55 -6.51 7.93
N THR A 60 12.03 -6.65 6.71
CA THR A 60 11.91 -7.96 6.03
C THR A 60 13.28 -8.61 5.85
N THR A 61 14.27 -7.86 5.40
CA THR A 61 15.64 -8.34 5.23
C THR A 61 16.22 -8.82 6.56
N TYR A 62 16.03 -8.07 7.64
CA TYR A 62 16.50 -8.43 8.97
C TYR A 62 15.87 -9.74 9.47
N ILE A 63 14.54 -9.87 9.35
CA ILE A 63 13.78 -11.07 9.76
C ILE A 63 14.21 -12.30 8.94
N LEU A 64 14.30 -12.16 7.61
CA LEU A 64 14.70 -13.26 6.73
C LEU A 64 16.17 -13.66 6.91
N ARG A 65 17.05 -12.70 7.24
CA ARG A 65 18.44 -12.99 7.59
C ARG A 65 18.49 -13.86 8.84
N ARG A 66 17.69 -13.52 9.85
CA ARG A 66 17.66 -14.24 11.12
C ARG A 66 17.13 -15.66 10.96
N THR A 67 16.15 -15.85 10.08
CA THR A 67 15.49 -17.15 9.82
C THR A 67 16.17 -17.99 8.74
N ARG A 68 17.30 -17.55 8.18
CA ARG A 68 18.03 -18.20 7.07
C ARG A 68 17.20 -18.41 5.79
N ASN A 69 16.12 -17.63 5.63
CA ASN A 69 15.16 -17.74 4.53
C ASN A 69 15.36 -16.67 3.45
N MET A 70 16.62 -16.29 3.20
CA MET A 70 16.98 -15.23 2.24
C MET A 70 16.49 -15.49 0.81
N ALA A 71 16.27 -16.76 0.43
CA ALA A 71 15.73 -17.12 -0.87
C ALA A 71 14.35 -16.48 -1.16
N TYR A 72 13.56 -16.15 -0.14
CA TYR A 72 12.21 -15.62 -0.27
C TYR A 72 12.13 -14.09 -0.28
N ILE A 73 13.26 -13.38 -0.15
CA ILE A 73 13.26 -11.91 -0.04
C ILE A 73 12.60 -11.23 -1.24
N ASN A 74 12.83 -11.75 -2.45
CA ASN A 74 12.29 -11.23 -3.71
C ASN A 74 10.79 -11.51 -3.90
N ILE A 75 10.16 -12.23 -2.97
CA ILE A 75 8.72 -12.49 -2.95
C ILE A 75 8.08 -11.73 -1.80
N ILE A 76 8.62 -11.86 -0.59
CA ILE A 76 8.01 -11.32 0.63
C ILE A 76 8.14 -9.79 0.69
N ALA A 77 9.31 -9.22 0.35
CA ALA A 77 9.47 -7.76 0.43
C ALA A 77 8.54 -7.03 -0.56
N PRO A 78 8.45 -7.41 -1.86
CA PRO A 78 7.48 -6.82 -2.78
C PRO A 78 6.02 -7.02 -2.37
N ALA A 79 5.69 -8.18 -1.79
CA ALA A 79 4.33 -8.45 -1.30
C ALA A 79 3.95 -7.52 -0.13
N LEU A 80 4.86 -7.27 0.81
CA LEU A 80 4.62 -6.33 1.91
C LEU A 80 4.55 -4.88 1.43
N VAL A 81 5.36 -4.49 0.44
CA VAL A 81 5.25 -3.17 -0.20
C VAL A 81 3.92 -3.02 -0.93
N SER A 82 3.39 -4.10 -1.53
CA SER A 82 2.08 -4.10 -2.18
C SER A 82 0.94 -3.76 -1.20
N VAL A 83 1.06 -4.15 0.08
CA VAL A 83 0.13 -3.75 1.15
C VAL A 83 0.14 -2.22 1.31
N LEU A 84 1.34 -1.62 1.41
CA LEU A 84 1.52 -0.18 1.55
C LEU A 84 0.93 0.57 0.35
N VAL A 85 1.20 0.09 -0.87
CA VAL A 85 0.65 0.69 -2.09
C VAL A 85 -0.88 0.57 -2.13
N GLY A 86 -1.44 -0.59 -1.78
CA GLY A 86 -2.89 -0.78 -1.68
C GLY A 86 -3.54 0.16 -0.65
N PHE A 87 -2.88 0.37 0.50
CA PHE A 87 -3.31 1.35 1.50
C PHE A 87 -3.34 2.76 0.93
N VAL A 88 -2.24 3.23 0.35
CA VAL A 88 -2.14 4.58 -0.22
C VAL A 88 -3.15 4.78 -1.35
N ALA A 89 -3.32 3.78 -2.22
CA ALA A 89 -4.34 3.83 -3.27
C ALA A 89 -5.76 3.94 -2.68
N SER A 90 -6.04 3.27 -1.56
CA SER A 90 -7.35 3.31 -0.91
C SER A 90 -7.70 4.68 -0.34
N THR A 91 -6.70 5.48 0.08
CA THR A 91 -6.95 6.80 0.67
C THR A 91 -7.34 7.84 -0.38
N VAL A 92 -6.99 7.61 -1.65
CA VAL A 92 -7.34 8.51 -2.75
C VAL A 92 -8.86 8.75 -2.78
N PRO A 93 -9.31 10.01 -2.73
CA PRO A 93 -10.72 10.34 -2.80
C PRO A 93 -11.26 9.95 -4.18
N THR A 94 -12.40 9.26 -4.19
CA THR A 94 -13.10 8.87 -5.42
C THR A 94 -14.26 9.84 -5.59
N LYS A 95 -14.18 10.71 -6.60
CA LYS A 95 -15.24 11.69 -6.91
C LYS A 95 -16.59 10.97 -7.06
N GLY A 96 -17.62 11.46 -6.38
CA GLY A 96 -19.02 10.97 -6.49
C GLY A 96 -19.54 10.08 -5.35
N THR A 97 -18.76 9.77 -4.31
CA THR A 97 -19.26 8.98 -3.15
C THR A 97 -19.84 9.85 -2.03
N GLU A 98 -19.48 11.14 -1.96
CA GLU A 98 -19.96 12.07 -0.92
C GLU A 98 -21.30 12.74 -1.28
N ASP A 99 -21.58 12.95 -2.57
CA ASP A 99 -22.82 13.60 -3.03
C ASP A 99 -24.09 12.76 -2.83
N LYS A 100 -23.97 11.46 -2.54
CA LYS A 100 -25.14 10.59 -2.31
C LYS A 100 -25.65 10.56 -0.85
N LYS A 101 -24.92 11.12 0.11
CA LYS A 101 -25.31 11.11 1.53
C LYS A 101 -25.96 12.38 2.03
N SER A 102 -25.94 13.46 1.24
CA SER A 102 -26.53 14.74 1.63
C SER A 102 -28.01 14.90 1.22
N ASN A 103 -28.59 13.93 0.49
CA ASN A 103 -29.95 14.02 -0.05
C ASN A 103 -30.81 12.76 0.22
N SER A 104 -30.68 12.14 1.39
CA SER A 104 -31.64 11.12 1.85
C SER A 104 -32.10 11.39 3.27
#